data_AF-A0AAJ8JZM6-F1
#
_entry.id   AF-A0AAJ8JZM6-F1
#
_cell.length_a   1.000
_cell.length_b   1.000
_cell.length_c   1.000
_cell.angle_alpha   90.00
_cell.angle_beta   90.00
_cell.angle_gamma   90.00
#
_symmetry.space_group_name_H-M   'P 1'
#
loop_
_entity.id
_entity.type
_entity.pdbx_description
1 polymer ?
#
loop_
_entity_poly.entity_id
_entity_poly.type
_entity_poly.pdbx_seq_one_letter_code
_entity_poly.pdbx_strand_id
1 'polypeptide(L)'
;MSARKKRSRRSRTISSVYNREDADLELCSNDSKIFKVDSFYLKAHSEIFRDMFTNQSFTNSSIPIDLHSRDLTALLDIMVSGEPPKKALSLKQVKTLYAFCDQYECPFVRQLMLAQFKKVADTDPWETFVLAGEHRDIDLAKQAIEFMPKCKDKHLISAGKLPLAMAKQADLSFLLSLLEQTQIQQTQVYTLENGYSESQVNERWAKVAKHFQPRE
;
A
#
# COMPACT_ATOMS: atom_id res chain seq x y z
N MET A 1 40.39 -26.22 2.78
CA MET A 1 40.23 -25.20 3.84
C MET A 1 39.04 -24.31 3.49
N SER A 2 37.90 -24.49 4.16
CA SER A 2 36.64 -23.77 3.85
C SER A 2 36.52 -22.54 4.74
N ALA A 3 36.47 -21.35 4.12
CA ALA A 3 36.36 -20.07 4.82
C ALA A 3 34.93 -19.87 5.35
N ARG A 4 34.74 -20.05 6.66
CA ARG A 4 33.54 -19.68 7.38
C ARG A 4 33.36 -18.16 7.33
N LYS A 5 32.40 -17.70 6.52
CA LYS A 5 31.93 -16.31 6.46
C LYS A 5 31.46 -15.89 7.86
N LYS A 6 32.24 -15.09 8.58
CA LYS A 6 31.87 -14.51 9.88
C LYS A 6 30.63 -13.65 9.67
N ARG A 7 29.47 -14.11 10.14
CA ARG A 7 28.25 -13.31 10.24
C ARG A 7 28.53 -12.14 11.18
N SER A 8 28.54 -10.93 10.65
CA SER A 8 28.59 -9.69 11.43
C SER A 8 27.43 -9.69 12.44
N ARG A 9 27.74 -9.62 13.74
CA ARG A 9 26.75 -9.40 14.79
C ARG A 9 26.23 -7.97 14.65
N ARG A 10 25.09 -7.78 13.99
CA ARG A 10 24.37 -6.50 14.05
C ARG A 10 24.05 -6.23 15.53
N SER A 11 24.48 -5.09 16.04
CA SER A 11 24.10 -4.62 17.38
C SER A 11 22.59 -4.44 17.39
N ARG A 12 21.90 -5.08 18.34
CA ARG A 12 20.47 -4.85 18.52
C ARG A 12 20.27 -3.48 19.14
N THR A 13 19.33 -2.69 18.61
CA THR A 13 19.01 -1.35 19.13
C THR A 13 17.57 -1.36 19.62
N ILE A 14 17.32 -0.78 20.79
CA ILE A 14 15.96 -0.72 21.35
C ILE A 14 15.21 0.50 20.76
N SER A 15 13.91 0.35 20.52
CA SER A 15 13.07 1.45 20.05
C SER A 15 12.90 2.53 21.10
N SER A 16 13.16 3.79 20.73
CA SER A 16 12.94 4.93 21.62
C SER A 16 11.47 5.21 21.91
N VAL A 17 10.56 4.70 21.07
CA VAL A 17 9.10 4.91 21.19
C VAL A 17 8.44 3.72 21.89
N TYR A 18 8.86 2.50 21.56
CA TYR A 18 8.30 1.25 22.06
C TYR A 18 9.34 0.51 22.91
N ASN A 19 9.51 0.95 24.15
CA ASN A 19 10.44 0.37 25.14
C ASN A 19 9.87 0.45 26.56
N ARG A 20 8.65 -0.02 26.72
CA ARG A 20 8.04 -0.17 28.05
C ARG A 20 8.72 -1.30 28.81
N GLU A 21 9.10 -1.07 30.06
CA GLU A 21 9.74 -2.10 30.90
C GLU A 21 8.74 -3.18 31.35
N ASP A 22 7.47 -2.81 31.46
CA ASP A 22 6.36 -3.65 31.89
C ASP A 22 5.65 -4.38 30.74
N ALA A 23 6.12 -4.20 29.50
CA ALA A 23 5.58 -4.87 28.34
C ALA A 23 5.83 -6.39 28.39
N ASP A 24 4.80 -7.18 28.06
CA ASP A 24 4.84 -8.64 28.06
C ASP A 24 5.41 -9.25 26.76
N LEU A 25 5.66 -8.43 25.73
CA LEU A 25 6.13 -8.88 24.41
C LEU A 25 7.33 -8.07 23.90
N GLU A 26 8.35 -8.79 23.41
CA GLU A 26 9.46 -8.21 22.66
C GLU A 26 9.41 -8.65 21.19
N LEU A 27 9.29 -7.70 20.26
CA LEU A 27 9.38 -7.93 18.82
C LEU A 27 10.74 -7.47 18.29
N CYS A 28 11.29 -8.16 17.30
CA CYS A 28 12.54 -7.81 16.64
C CYS A 28 12.32 -7.62 15.15
N SER A 29 12.57 -6.40 14.66
CA SER A 29 12.49 -6.08 13.23
C SER A 29 13.66 -6.66 12.43
N ASN A 30 13.54 -6.69 11.11
CA ASN A 30 14.58 -7.19 10.19
C ASN A 30 15.90 -6.41 10.23
N ASP A 31 15.83 -5.13 10.57
CA ASP A 31 16.99 -4.26 10.81
C ASP A 31 17.50 -4.36 12.26
N SER A 32 17.08 -5.39 13.00
CA SER A 32 17.55 -5.73 14.35
C SER A 32 17.17 -4.72 15.43
N LYS A 33 16.05 -4.03 15.26
CA LYS A 33 15.49 -3.12 16.26
C LYS A 33 14.48 -3.85 17.15
N ILE A 34 14.60 -3.70 18.46
CA ILE A 34 13.73 -4.34 19.45
C ILE A 34 12.59 -3.37 19.82
N PHE A 35 11.37 -3.88 19.86
CA PHE A 35 10.16 -3.17 20.26
C PHE A 35 9.56 -3.91 21.45
N LYS A 36 9.42 -3.21 22.59
CA LYS A 36 8.71 -3.74 23.75
C LYS A 36 7.29 -3.18 23.77
N VAL A 37 6.31 -4.05 23.64
CA VAL A 37 4.89 -3.70 23.47
C VAL A 37 4.01 -4.67 24.25
N ASP A 38 2.78 -4.26 24.55
CA ASP A 38 1.80 -5.17 25.13
C ASP A 38 1.20 -6.06 24.05
N SER A 39 1.25 -7.38 24.24
CA SER A 39 0.72 -8.39 23.34
C SER A 39 -0.78 -8.16 23.08
N PHE A 40 -1.48 -7.55 24.02
CA PHE A 40 -2.87 -7.11 23.90
C PHE A 40 -3.15 -6.38 22.57
N TYR A 41 -2.32 -5.42 22.16
CA TYR A 41 -2.57 -4.66 20.93
C TYR A 41 -2.52 -5.54 19.68
N LEU A 42 -1.56 -6.47 19.61
CA LEU A 42 -1.46 -7.39 18.47
C LEU A 42 -2.60 -8.41 18.48
N LYS A 43 -2.94 -8.96 19.66
CA LYS A 43 -4.05 -9.92 19.83
C LYS A 43 -5.41 -9.30 19.49
N ALA A 44 -5.61 -8.02 19.81
CA ALA A 44 -6.87 -7.32 19.55
C ALA A 44 -7.11 -7.11 18.04
N HIS A 45 -6.05 -7.03 17.24
CA HIS A 45 -6.13 -6.73 15.81
C HIS A 45 -5.89 -7.92 14.88
N SER A 46 -5.53 -9.10 15.39
CA SER A 46 -5.24 -10.29 14.60
C SER A 46 -5.54 -11.57 15.37
N GLU A 47 -6.33 -12.45 14.75
CA GLU A 47 -6.59 -13.79 15.30
C GLU A 47 -5.33 -14.65 15.28
N ILE A 48 -4.50 -14.51 14.24
CA ILE A 48 -3.20 -15.19 14.13
C ILE A 48 -2.30 -14.81 15.31
N PHE A 49 -2.19 -13.51 15.63
CA PHE A 49 -1.42 -13.10 16.81
C PHE A 49 -2.06 -13.57 18.10
N ARG A 50 -3.40 -13.55 18.20
CA ARG A 50 -4.12 -14.10 19.36
C ARG A 50 -3.74 -15.55 19.60
N ASP A 51 -3.79 -16.40 18.57
CA ASP A 51 -3.49 -17.82 18.69
C ASP A 51 -2.00 -18.08 18.93
N MET A 52 -1.13 -17.34 18.22
CA MET A 52 0.32 -17.42 18.39
C MET A 52 0.75 -17.09 19.83
N PHE A 53 0.07 -16.14 20.47
CA PHE A 53 0.46 -15.57 21.75
C PHE A 53 -0.34 -16.08 22.96
N THR A 54 -1.42 -16.82 22.75
CA THR A 54 -2.22 -17.40 23.86
C THR A 54 -1.59 -18.66 24.43
N ASN A 55 -0.90 -19.44 23.61
CA ASN A 55 -0.30 -20.73 24.01
C ASN A 55 1.22 -20.67 24.24
N GLN A 56 1.85 -19.53 23.97
CA GLN A 56 3.28 -19.35 24.20
C GLN A 56 3.52 -18.79 25.60
N SER A 57 4.18 -19.56 26.46
CA SER A 57 4.95 -18.95 27.55
C SER A 57 6.09 -18.18 26.90
N PHE A 58 5.96 -16.85 26.83
CA PHE A 58 6.98 -15.97 26.26
C PHE A 58 8.28 -16.09 27.07
N THR A 59 9.12 -17.02 26.66
CA THR A 59 10.39 -17.32 27.31
C THR A 59 11.43 -16.34 26.80
N ASN A 60 11.55 -15.16 27.42
CA ASN A 60 12.64 -14.17 27.35
C ASN A 60 13.31 -13.91 25.97
N SER A 61 12.67 -14.25 24.87
CA SER A 61 13.26 -14.24 23.54
C SER A 61 12.39 -13.42 22.60
N SER A 62 13.03 -12.43 21.98
CA SER A 62 12.37 -11.51 21.05
C SER A 62 11.83 -12.26 19.83
N ILE A 63 10.56 -12.05 19.50
CA ILE A 63 9.90 -12.66 18.33
C ILE A 63 10.29 -11.90 17.07
N PRO A 64 10.88 -12.55 16.06
CA PRO A 64 11.23 -11.90 14.81
C PRO A 64 9.96 -11.54 14.02
N ILE A 65 9.91 -10.31 13.51
CA ILE A 65 8.86 -9.80 12.62
C ILE A 65 9.50 -9.34 11.32
N ASP A 66 8.97 -9.82 10.19
CA ASP A 66 9.47 -9.55 8.84
C ASP A 66 9.09 -8.14 8.34
N LEU A 67 9.36 -7.12 9.15
CA LEU A 67 9.19 -5.70 8.83
C LEU A 67 10.44 -4.92 9.16
N HIS A 68 10.70 -3.85 8.41
CA HIS A 68 11.68 -2.86 8.81
C HIS A 68 11.13 -2.07 10.01
N SER A 69 12.01 -1.64 10.91
CA SER A 69 11.65 -0.85 12.10
C SER A 69 10.69 0.32 11.82
N ARG A 70 10.87 1.05 10.72
CA ARG A 70 10.02 2.19 10.34
C ARG A 70 8.58 1.75 10.05
N ASP A 71 8.43 0.62 9.37
CA ASP A 71 7.12 0.10 8.98
C ASP A 71 6.44 -0.57 10.17
N LEU A 72 7.20 -1.30 11.00
CA LEU A 72 6.71 -1.84 12.27
C LEU A 72 6.27 -0.73 13.24
N THR A 73 6.98 0.40 13.29
CA THR A 73 6.55 1.56 14.09
C THR A 73 5.20 2.07 13.62
N ALA A 74 5.04 2.28 12.30
CA ALA A 74 3.77 2.76 11.74
C ALA A 74 2.61 1.77 12.00
N LEU A 75 2.87 0.47 11.88
CA LEU A 75 1.89 -0.58 12.19
C LEU A 75 1.43 -0.50 13.65
N LEU A 76 2.38 -0.43 14.58
CA LEU A 76 2.09 -0.34 16.01
C LEU A 76 1.37 0.97 16.37
N ASP A 77 1.75 2.09 15.76
CA ASP A 77 1.08 3.38 15.98
C ASP A 77 -0.41 3.27 15.63
N ILE A 78 -0.75 2.57 14.55
CA ILE A 78 -2.15 2.35 14.13
C ILE A 78 -2.87 1.43 15.12
N MET A 79 -2.24 0.32 15.51
CA MET A 79 -2.83 -0.65 16.44
C MET A 79 -3.04 -0.05 17.85
N VAL A 80 -2.16 0.84 18.29
CA VAL A 80 -2.28 1.48 19.61
C VAL A 80 -3.28 2.63 19.58
N SER A 81 -3.26 3.47 18.54
CA SER A 81 -4.15 4.64 18.45
C SER A 81 -5.56 4.31 17.95
N GLY A 82 -5.72 3.25 17.15
CA GLY A 82 -6.94 2.98 16.40
C GLY A 82 -7.19 3.98 15.26
N GLU A 83 -6.24 4.86 14.96
CA GLU A 83 -6.38 5.93 13.98
C GLU A 83 -5.49 5.70 12.74
N PRO A 84 -5.90 6.21 11.56
CA PRO A 84 -5.04 6.18 10.39
C PRO A 84 -3.77 7.03 10.61
N PRO A 85 -2.64 6.70 9.95
CA PRO A 85 -1.42 7.49 10.05
C PRO A 85 -1.68 8.97 9.75
N LYS A 86 -1.25 9.84 10.68
CA LYS A 86 -1.37 11.30 10.57
C LYS A 86 -0.58 11.82 9.38
N LYS A 87 0.63 11.30 9.18
CA LYS A 87 1.47 11.56 8.01
C LYS A 87 1.12 10.55 6.92
N ALA A 88 1.04 11.03 5.67
CA ALA A 88 0.88 10.15 4.52
C ALA A 88 2.06 9.18 4.47
N LEU A 89 1.75 7.89 4.39
CA LEU A 89 2.74 6.85 4.16
C LEU A 89 3.17 6.87 2.69
N SER A 90 4.41 6.50 2.41
CA SER A 90 4.83 6.28 1.02
C SER A 90 4.13 5.06 0.43
N LEU A 91 3.90 5.05 -0.88
CA LEU A 91 3.29 3.91 -1.60
C LEU A 91 3.93 2.57 -1.22
N LYS A 92 5.26 2.51 -1.18
CA LYS A 92 6.02 1.32 -0.79
C LYS A 92 5.63 0.84 0.60
N GLN A 93 5.49 1.75 1.56
CA GLN A 93 5.11 1.39 2.92
C GLN A 93 3.66 0.92 2.99
N VAL A 94 2.74 1.58 2.29
CA VAL A 94 1.33 1.13 2.28
C VAL A 94 1.24 -0.28 1.67
N LYS A 95 1.94 -0.57 0.57
CA LYS A 95 2.01 -1.93 -0.01
C LYS A 95 2.57 -2.96 0.98
N THR A 96 3.70 -2.66 1.62
CA THR A 96 4.32 -3.56 2.62
C THR A 96 3.37 -3.85 3.78
N LEU A 97 2.77 -2.80 4.36
CA LEU A 97 1.87 -2.95 5.51
C LEU A 97 0.56 -3.64 5.12
N TYR A 98 0.03 -3.35 3.94
CA TYR A 98 -1.17 -4.01 3.45
C TYR A 98 -0.95 -5.52 3.27
N ALA A 99 0.14 -5.92 2.61
CA ALA A 99 0.50 -7.33 2.44
C ALA A 99 0.75 -8.02 3.80
N PHE A 100 1.37 -7.31 4.75
CA PHE A 100 1.54 -7.81 6.11
C PHE A 100 0.19 -8.02 6.81
N CYS A 101 -0.74 -7.06 6.69
CA CYS A 101 -2.08 -7.19 7.25
C CYS A 101 -2.89 -8.31 6.61
N ASP A 102 -2.65 -8.62 5.33
CA ASP A 102 -3.26 -9.77 4.66
C ASP A 102 -2.71 -11.08 5.23
N GLN A 103 -1.38 -11.19 5.35
CA GLN A 103 -0.70 -12.38 5.89
C GLN A 103 -1.04 -12.68 7.35
N TYR A 104 -1.15 -11.64 8.18
CA TYR A 104 -1.43 -11.78 9.62
C TYR A 104 -2.90 -11.50 9.95
N GLU A 105 -3.79 -11.48 8.95
CA GLU A 105 -5.24 -11.30 9.12
C GLU A 105 -5.58 -10.14 10.07
N CYS A 106 -5.13 -8.93 9.71
CA CYS A 106 -5.38 -7.70 10.45
C CYS A 106 -6.44 -6.83 9.76
N PRO A 107 -7.74 -7.21 9.74
CA PRO A 107 -8.75 -6.61 8.87
C PRO A 107 -9.00 -5.13 9.15
N PHE A 108 -9.01 -4.73 10.42
CA PHE A 108 -9.19 -3.33 10.82
C PHE A 108 -8.04 -2.44 10.34
N VAL A 109 -6.80 -2.88 10.55
CA VAL A 109 -5.61 -2.15 10.11
C VAL A 109 -5.56 -2.08 8.58
N ARG A 110 -5.92 -3.17 7.89
CA ARG A 110 -6.02 -3.23 6.43
C ARG A 110 -7.01 -2.20 5.90
N GLN A 111 -8.17 -2.04 6.55
CA GLN A 111 -9.15 -1.01 6.18
C GLN A 111 -8.60 0.42 6.35
N LEU A 112 -7.85 0.68 7.42
CA LEU A 112 -7.17 1.97 7.61
C LEU A 112 -6.07 2.21 6.55
N MET A 113 -5.41 1.16 6.07
CA MET A 113 -4.46 1.26 4.95
C MET A 113 -5.13 1.61 3.62
N LEU A 114 -6.36 1.15 3.36
CA LEU A 114 -7.13 1.60 2.19
C LEU A 114 -7.34 3.11 2.18
N ALA A 115 -7.61 3.72 3.34
CA ALA A 115 -7.73 5.18 3.44
C ALA A 115 -6.40 5.90 3.16
N GLN A 116 -5.24 5.26 3.38
CA GLN A 116 -3.94 5.83 3.03
C GLN A 116 -3.66 5.74 1.54
N PHE A 117 -4.09 4.68 0.84
CA PHE A 117 -3.96 4.61 -0.62
C PHE A 117 -4.67 5.78 -1.32
N LYS A 118 -5.80 6.25 -0.78
CA LYS A 118 -6.49 7.45 -1.27
C LYS A 118 -5.61 8.71 -1.24
N LYS A 119 -4.74 8.84 -0.23
CA LYS A 119 -3.80 9.97 -0.12
C LYS A 119 -2.62 9.82 -1.09
N VAL A 120 -2.25 8.59 -1.43
CA VAL A 120 -1.16 8.28 -2.36
C VAL A 120 -1.60 8.42 -3.81
N ALA A 121 -2.89 8.25 -4.12
CA ALA A 121 -3.45 8.37 -5.46
C ALA A 121 -3.08 9.68 -6.18
N ASP A 122 -2.97 10.79 -5.43
CA ASP A 122 -2.53 12.09 -5.94
C ASP A 122 -1.09 12.07 -6.46
N THR A 123 -0.20 11.37 -5.73
CA THR A 123 1.24 11.36 -5.98
C THR A 123 1.63 10.32 -7.04
N ASP A 124 1.07 9.11 -6.92
CA ASP A 124 1.41 7.95 -7.76
C ASP A 124 0.11 7.31 -8.33
N PRO A 125 -0.61 8.00 -9.23
CA PRO A 125 -1.92 7.56 -9.71
C PRO A 125 -1.87 6.23 -10.49
N TRP A 126 -0.83 6.00 -11.30
CA TRP A 126 -0.70 4.76 -12.08
C TRP A 126 -0.53 3.54 -11.18
N GLU A 127 0.45 3.55 -10.28
CA GLU A 127 0.65 2.48 -9.32
C GLU A 127 -0.55 2.26 -8.39
N THR A 128 -1.28 3.33 -8.05
CA THR A 128 -2.51 3.22 -7.25
C THR A 128 -3.61 2.53 -8.06
N PHE A 129 -3.72 2.81 -9.36
CA PHE A 129 -4.64 2.11 -10.26
C PHE A 129 -4.29 0.62 -10.39
N VAL A 130 -3.00 0.28 -10.50
CA VAL A 130 -2.54 -1.11 -10.53
C VAL A 130 -2.96 -1.85 -9.26
N LEU A 131 -2.70 -1.27 -8.09
CA LEU A 131 -3.10 -1.85 -6.79
C LEU A 131 -4.62 -2.04 -6.67
N ALA A 132 -5.39 -1.06 -7.16
CA ALA A 132 -6.83 -1.16 -7.16
C ALA A 132 -7.32 -2.39 -7.94
N GLY A 133 -6.66 -2.72 -9.06
CA GLY A 133 -6.91 -3.96 -9.81
C GLY A 133 -6.56 -5.23 -9.02
N GLU A 134 -5.39 -5.25 -8.37
CA GLU A 134 -4.93 -6.38 -7.53
C GLU A 134 -5.92 -6.70 -6.39
N HIS A 135 -6.55 -5.67 -5.83
CA HIS A 135 -7.51 -5.80 -4.71
C HIS A 135 -8.98 -5.72 -5.12
N ARG A 136 -9.28 -5.66 -6.43
CA ARG A 136 -10.64 -5.49 -6.97
C ARG A 136 -11.38 -4.27 -6.37
N ASP A 137 -10.66 -3.22 -6.01
CA ASP A 137 -11.21 -2.00 -5.41
C ASP A 137 -11.56 -0.97 -6.49
N ILE A 138 -12.84 -0.95 -6.89
CA ILE A 138 -13.34 -0.08 -7.96
C ILE A 138 -13.24 1.39 -7.57
N ASP A 139 -13.53 1.73 -6.31
CA ASP A 139 -13.53 3.12 -5.83
C ASP A 139 -12.11 3.69 -5.82
N LEU A 140 -11.13 2.89 -5.40
CA LEU A 140 -9.72 3.28 -5.46
C LEU A 140 -9.25 3.46 -6.90
N ALA A 141 -9.68 2.59 -7.83
CA ALA A 141 -9.34 2.74 -9.24
C ALA A 141 -9.92 4.03 -9.83
N LYS A 142 -11.18 4.36 -9.55
CA LYS A 142 -11.80 5.62 -9.99
C LYS A 142 -11.04 6.83 -9.47
N GLN A 143 -10.70 6.83 -8.18
CA GLN A 143 -9.94 7.91 -7.58
C GLN A 143 -8.55 8.04 -8.22
N ALA A 144 -7.85 6.93 -8.46
CA ALA A 144 -6.57 6.94 -9.15
C ALA A 144 -6.68 7.53 -10.58
N ILE A 145 -7.76 7.19 -11.30
CA ILE A 145 -8.04 7.72 -12.63
C ILE A 145 -8.26 9.24 -12.60
N GLU A 146 -8.96 9.77 -11.59
CA GLU A 146 -9.16 11.23 -11.44
C GLU A 146 -7.84 11.99 -11.30
N PHE A 147 -6.82 11.36 -10.70
CA PHE A 147 -5.48 11.94 -10.53
C PHE A 147 -4.49 11.62 -11.67
N MET A 148 -4.88 10.84 -12.68
CA MET A 148 -4.04 10.58 -13.87
C MET A 148 -3.50 11.82 -14.58
N PRO A 149 -4.17 13.01 -14.59
CA PRO A 149 -3.56 14.22 -15.12
C PRO A 149 -2.20 14.58 -14.49
N LYS A 150 -1.97 14.20 -13.23
CA LYS A 150 -0.72 14.43 -12.50
C LYS A 150 0.39 13.45 -12.89
N CYS A 151 0.03 12.34 -13.53
CA CYS A 151 1.00 11.39 -14.06
C CYS A 151 1.83 12.04 -15.17
N LYS A 152 3.16 11.85 -15.12
CA LYS A 152 4.08 12.29 -16.18
C LYS A 152 3.76 11.60 -17.51
N ASP A 153 3.42 10.31 -17.44
CA ASP A 153 3.21 9.43 -18.58
C ASP A 153 1.73 9.34 -18.99
N LYS A 154 0.87 10.26 -18.53
CA LYS A 154 -0.57 10.29 -18.85
C LYS A 154 -0.90 10.21 -20.35
N HIS A 155 -0.01 10.72 -21.19
CA HIS A 155 -0.17 10.76 -22.64
C HIS A 155 0.07 9.39 -23.30
N LEU A 156 0.73 8.47 -22.59
CA LEU A 156 0.96 7.09 -23.00
C LEU A 156 -0.24 6.19 -22.66
N ILE A 157 -1.10 6.60 -21.72
CA ILE A 157 -2.26 5.82 -21.27
C ILE A 157 -3.40 5.94 -22.29
N SER A 158 -3.24 5.24 -23.41
CA SER A 158 -4.26 5.08 -24.46
C SER A 158 -3.98 3.85 -25.31
N ALA A 159 -5.01 3.37 -26.01
CA ALA A 159 -4.87 2.23 -26.92
C ALA A 159 -3.80 2.54 -27.99
N GLY A 160 -2.82 1.64 -28.12
CA GLY A 160 -1.73 1.76 -29.09
C GLY A 160 -0.52 2.60 -28.65
N LYS A 161 -0.58 3.30 -27.50
CA LYS A 161 0.57 4.06 -26.95
C LYS A 161 1.12 3.50 -25.64
N LEU A 162 0.34 2.70 -24.93
CA LEU A 162 0.73 2.18 -23.62
C LEU A 162 1.92 1.21 -23.74
N PRO A 163 3.06 1.48 -23.06
CA PRO A 163 4.19 0.57 -23.07
C PRO A 163 3.82 -0.79 -22.49
N LEU A 164 4.34 -1.87 -23.09
CA LEU A 164 4.12 -3.24 -22.61
C LEU A 164 4.53 -3.44 -21.15
N ALA A 165 5.58 -2.75 -20.70
CA ALA A 165 6.05 -2.80 -19.32
C ALA A 165 5.01 -2.27 -18.31
N MET A 166 4.24 -1.22 -18.69
CA MET A 166 3.15 -0.71 -17.86
C MET A 166 1.94 -1.62 -17.94
N ALA A 167 1.57 -2.07 -19.14
CA ALA A 167 0.43 -2.97 -19.34
C ALA A 167 0.53 -4.25 -18.50
N LYS A 168 1.74 -4.81 -18.35
CA LYS A 168 1.99 -6.02 -17.55
C LYS A 168 1.78 -5.85 -16.04
N GLN A 169 1.73 -4.61 -15.54
CA GLN A 169 1.57 -4.35 -14.11
C GLN A 169 0.09 -4.39 -13.70
N ALA A 170 -0.80 -3.94 -14.58
CA ALA A 170 -2.21 -3.81 -14.26
C ALA A 170 -2.97 -5.12 -14.48
N ASP A 171 -4.00 -5.35 -13.66
CA ASP A 171 -4.99 -6.39 -13.91
C ASP A 171 -5.65 -6.18 -15.28
N LEU A 172 -5.82 -7.26 -16.05
CA LEU A 172 -6.28 -7.19 -17.43
C LEU A 172 -7.67 -6.58 -17.54
N SER A 173 -8.60 -6.96 -16.66
CA SER A 173 -9.98 -6.46 -16.68
C SER A 173 -10.04 -4.96 -16.40
N PHE A 174 -9.24 -4.50 -15.43
CA PHE A 174 -9.13 -3.07 -15.12
C PHE A 174 -8.49 -2.31 -16.28
N LEU A 175 -7.40 -2.84 -16.83
CA LEU A 175 -6.67 -2.20 -17.93
C LEU A 175 -7.52 -2.04 -19.19
N LEU A 176 -8.24 -3.09 -19.59
CA LEU A 176 -9.10 -3.05 -20.78
C LEU A 176 -10.20 -1.99 -20.63
N SER A 177 -10.87 -1.94 -19.47
CA SER A 177 -11.88 -0.93 -19.19
C SER A 177 -11.30 0.49 -19.20
N LEU A 178 -10.09 0.68 -18.67
CA LEU A 178 -9.42 1.99 -18.71
C LEU A 178 -9.16 2.40 -20.15
N LEU A 179 -8.57 1.53 -20.96
CA LEU A 179 -8.24 1.81 -22.35
C LEU A 179 -9.49 2.12 -23.19
N GLU A 180 -10.56 1.35 -23.02
CA GLU A 180 -11.86 1.59 -23.66
C GLU A 180 -12.42 2.97 -23.30
N GLN A 181 -12.48 3.31 -22.01
CA GLN A 181 -12.98 4.61 -21.58
C GLN A 181 -12.10 5.75 -22.08
N THR A 182 -10.76 5.60 -22.08
CA THR A 182 -9.87 6.63 -22.65
C THR A 182 -10.12 6.84 -24.14
N GLN A 183 -10.43 5.78 -24.90
CA GLN A 183 -10.71 5.82 -26.34
C GLN A 183 -12.07 6.48 -26.65
N ILE A 184 -13.12 6.13 -25.90
CA ILE A 184 -14.45 6.76 -26.02
C ILE A 184 -14.33 8.27 -25.81
N GLN A 185 -13.66 8.68 -24.73
CA GLN A 185 -13.49 10.08 -24.38
C GLN A 185 -12.48 10.80 -25.30
N GLN A 186 -11.60 10.08 -26.01
CA GLN A 186 -10.74 10.65 -27.06
C GLN A 186 -11.56 11.01 -28.30
N THR A 187 -12.41 10.08 -28.74
CA THR A 187 -13.24 10.22 -29.95
C THR A 187 -14.21 11.40 -29.83
N GLN A 188 -14.72 11.68 -28.61
CA GLN A 188 -15.59 12.84 -28.36
C GLN A 188 -14.89 14.20 -28.46
N VAL A 189 -13.55 14.26 -28.46
CA VAL A 189 -12.80 15.52 -28.47
C VAL A 189 -12.10 15.81 -29.80
N TYR A 190 -11.89 14.81 -30.66
CA TYR A 190 -11.41 15.05 -32.04
C TYR A 190 -12.36 15.92 -32.89
N THR A 191 -13.59 16.17 -32.42
CA THR A 191 -14.53 17.12 -33.01
C THR A 191 -14.24 18.59 -32.66
N LEU A 192 -13.26 18.87 -31.79
CA LEU A 192 -12.84 20.21 -31.39
C LEU A 192 -11.34 20.38 -31.73
N GLU A 193 -11.04 21.09 -32.83
CA GLU A 193 -9.69 21.39 -33.27
C GLU A 193 -8.96 22.32 -32.27
N ASN A 194 -7.80 21.86 -31.76
CA ASN A 194 -6.69 22.58 -31.10
C ASN A 194 -6.36 22.13 -29.67
N GLY A 195 -5.07 22.29 -29.32
CA GLY A 195 -4.42 21.74 -28.12
C GLY A 195 -5.17 21.92 -26.81
N TYR A 196 -5.05 20.92 -25.94
CA TYR A 196 -5.78 20.84 -24.68
C TYR A 196 -5.21 21.80 -23.63
N SER A 197 -6.09 22.59 -23.01
CA SER A 197 -5.82 23.22 -21.73
C SER A 197 -5.76 22.17 -20.60
N GLU A 198 -5.05 22.49 -19.52
CA GLU A 198 -4.98 21.63 -18.32
C GLU A 198 -6.37 21.31 -17.75
N SER A 199 -7.28 22.30 -17.78
CA SER A 199 -8.69 22.11 -17.39
C SER A 199 -9.41 21.04 -18.21
N GLN A 200 -9.23 21.06 -19.54
CA GLN A 200 -9.82 20.05 -20.44
C GLN A 200 -9.22 18.65 -20.22
N VAL A 201 -7.93 18.56 -19.92
CA VAL A 201 -7.29 17.28 -19.55
C VAL A 201 -7.90 16.74 -18.26
N ASN A 202 -8.04 17.59 -17.24
CA ASN A 202 -8.65 17.20 -15.96
C ASN A 202 -10.10 16.76 -16.12
N GLU A 203 -10.92 17.52 -16.86
CA GLU A 203 -12.32 17.18 -17.11
C GLU A 203 -12.46 15.83 -17.84
N ARG A 204 -11.58 15.57 -18.82
CA ARG A 204 -11.55 14.29 -19.53
C ARG A 204 -11.28 13.13 -18.57
N TRP A 205 -10.25 13.23 -17.74
CA TRP A 205 -9.92 12.16 -16.79
C TRP A 205 -11.00 11.97 -15.73
N ALA A 206 -11.66 13.04 -15.28
CA ALA A 206 -12.84 12.94 -14.41
C ALA A 206 -13.99 12.18 -15.09
N LYS A 207 -14.23 12.39 -16.40
CA LYS A 207 -15.22 11.62 -17.17
C LYS A 207 -14.82 10.15 -17.31
N VAL A 208 -13.54 9.85 -17.55
CA VAL A 208 -13.03 8.47 -17.59
C VAL A 208 -13.27 7.78 -16.24
N ALA A 209 -12.93 8.44 -15.13
CA ALA A 209 -13.13 7.91 -13.78
C ALA A 209 -14.61 7.65 -13.48
N LYS A 210 -15.48 8.61 -13.79
CA LYS A 210 -16.93 8.51 -13.55
C LYS A 210 -17.55 7.27 -14.20
N HIS A 211 -17.15 6.96 -15.43
CA HIS A 211 -17.70 5.84 -16.22
C HIS A 211 -16.85 4.57 -16.14
N PHE A 212 -15.77 4.57 -15.36
CA PHE A 212 -14.92 3.40 -15.22
C PHE A 212 -15.64 2.27 -14.50
N GLN A 213 -15.64 1.09 -15.11
CA GLN A 213 -16.10 -0.15 -14.50
C GLN A 213 -15.30 -1.31 -15.11
N PRO A 214 -14.62 -2.15 -14.29
CA PRO A 214 -13.86 -3.29 -14.80
C PRO A 214 -14.78 -4.31 -15.47
N ARG A 215 -14.29 -4.96 -16.52
CA ARG A 215 -14.99 -6.08 -17.17
C ARG A 215 -14.92 -7.32 -16.29
N GLU A 216 -16.00 -8.09 -16.22
CA GLU A 216 -16.02 -9.41 -15.57
C GLU A 216 -15.22 -10.45 -16.38
#